data_AF-A0A7J7L8D6-F1
#
_entry.id   AF-A0A7J7L8D6-F1
#
_cell.length_a   1.000
_cell.length_b   1.000
_cell.length_c   1.000
_cell.angle_alpha   90.00
_cell.angle_beta   90.00
_cell.angle_gamma   90.00
#
_symmetry.space_group_name_H-M   'P 1'
#
loop_
_entity.id
_entity.type
_entity.pdbx_description
1 polymer ?
#
loop_
_entity_poly.entity_id
_entity_poly.type
_entity_poly.pdbx_seq_one_letter_code
_entity_poly.pdbx_strand_id
1 'polypeptide(L)'
;MALIVYLVDVLQGPYYCSAGADKAFGRDIVDAHYKACLYAGIKISGINGEVMPGQWEFQVGPSVGISAADEVWAARYILERITEIAGVVLSFDPKPIPGDWNGAGAHTNYSTKSMREDGGFEIIKKAIDKLGLRHKEHIAAYGEGNERRLTGHHETADINTFKWVCAYFSLPTPIKEYILSNVIIL
;
A
#
# COMPACT_ATOMS: atom_id res chain seq x y z
N MET A 1 0.88 -3.99 0.27
CA MET A 1 1.78 -4.59 1.30
C MET A 1 2.80 -5.48 0.60
N ALA A 2 4.07 -5.43 1.02
CA ALA A 2 5.20 -5.87 0.21
C ALA A 2 5.93 -7.16 0.62
N LEU A 3 6.36 -7.92 -0.40
CA LEU A 3 7.38 -8.98 -0.36
C LEU A 3 8.74 -8.34 -0.73
N ILE A 4 9.90 -8.78 -0.21
CA ILE A 4 11.24 -8.25 -0.55
C ILE A 4 12.23 -9.38 -0.89
N VAL A 5 12.94 -9.29 -2.02
CA VAL A 5 14.04 -10.21 -2.45
C VAL A 5 15.30 -9.39 -2.75
N TYR A 6 16.40 -9.70 -2.05
CA TYR A 6 17.62 -8.88 -2.00
C TYR A 6 18.52 -8.97 -3.25
N LEU A 7 18.98 -7.82 -3.76
CA LEU A 7 20.28 -7.62 -4.42
C LEU A 7 20.79 -6.19 -4.12
N VAL A 8 22.06 -6.07 -3.79
CA VAL A 8 22.75 -4.86 -3.30
C VAL A 8 23.44 -4.17 -4.49
N ASP A 9 23.35 -2.83 -4.58
CA ASP A 9 24.09 -1.90 -5.47
C ASP A 9 23.48 -1.42 -6.82
N VAL A 10 22.21 -1.00 -6.88
CA VAL A 10 21.68 -0.24 -8.04
C VAL A 10 20.65 0.82 -7.59
N LEU A 11 20.63 2.01 -8.19
CA LEU A 11 19.68 3.09 -7.85
C LEU A 11 18.22 2.69 -8.16
N GLN A 12 17.27 3.18 -7.35
CA GLN A 12 15.83 3.00 -7.60
C GLN A 12 15.41 3.62 -8.95
N GLY A 13 14.46 3.00 -9.64
CA GLY A 13 13.97 3.48 -10.94
C GLY A 13 13.44 2.39 -11.86
N PRO A 14 14.26 1.39 -12.25
CA PRO A 14 13.85 0.39 -13.24
C PRO A 14 12.95 -0.73 -12.69
N TYR A 15 12.61 -0.72 -11.40
CA TYR A 15 11.95 -1.83 -10.69
C TYR A 15 10.42 -1.73 -10.66
N TYR A 16 9.89 -0.52 -10.53
CA TYR A 16 8.45 -0.29 -10.43
C TYR A 16 7.73 -0.77 -11.69
N CYS A 17 6.72 -1.63 -11.52
CA CYS A 17 5.95 -2.23 -12.61
C CYS A 17 6.80 -2.87 -13.72
N SER A 18 7.99 -3.37 -13.38
CA SER A 18 8.98 -3.84 -14.34
C SER A 18 8.72 -5.26 -14.84
N ALA A 19 9.44 -5.66 -15.90
CA ALA A 19 9.60 -7.02 -16.36
C ALA A 19 11.08 -7.28 -16.70
N GLY A 20 11.55 -8.52 -16.56
CA GLY A 20 12.95 -8.90 -16.77
C GLY A 20 13.60 -9.48 -15.51
N ALA A 21 14.51 -10.43 -15.70
CA ALA A 21 15.21 -11.13 -14.61
C ALA A 21 16.15 -10.21 -13.81
N ASP A 22 16.55 -9.10 -14.40
CA ASP A 22 17.41 -8.06 -13.82
C ASP A 22 16.63 -7.01 -12.99
N LYS A 23 15.30 -7.08 -12.97
CA LYS A 23 14.43 -6.04 -12.37
C LYS A 23 13.33 -6.62 -11.47
N ALA A 24 12.65 -7.67 -11.92
CA ALA A 24 11.45 -8.20 -11.26
C ALA A 24 11.74 -9.46 -10.44
N PHE A 25 12.43 -9.29 -9.31
CA PHE A 25 12.81 -10.40 -8.43
C PHE A 25 11.61 -10.96 -7.66
N GLY A 26 11.42 -12.28 -7.66
CA GLY A 26 10.39 -12.95 -6.86
C GLY A 26 8.98 -12.99 -7.48
N ARG A 27 8.84 -12.72 -8.78
CA ARG A 27 7.52 -12.75 -9.47
C ARG A 27 6.76 -14.07 -9.28
N ASP A 28 7.46 -15.20 -9.27
CA ASP A 28 6.81 -16.51 -9.09
C ASP A 28 6.02 -16.61 -7.77
N ILE A 29 6.52 -16.00 -6.70
CA ILE A 29 5.83 -15.94 -5.40
C ILE A 29 4.56 -15.09 -5.52
N VAL A 30 4.66 -13.95 -6.20
CA VAL A 30 3.55 -12.98 -6.33
C VAL A 30 2.45 -13.54 -7.22
N ASP A 31 2.81 -14.15 -8.35
CA ASP A 31 1.83 -14.78 -9.25
C ASP A 31 1.16 -15.99 -8.60
N ALA A 32 1.90 -16.78 -7.80
CA ALA A 32 1.34 -17.87 -7.01
C ALA A 32 0.38 -17.35 -5.93
N HIS A 33 0.77 -16.30 -5.21
CA HIS A 33 -0.06 -15.65 -4.19
C HIS A 33 -1.35 -15.09 -4.77
N TYR A 34 -1.26 -14.42 -5.92
CA TYR A 34 -2.42 -13.86 -6.60
C TYR A 34 -3.44 -14.95 -6.96
N LYS A 35 -2.98 -16.04 -7.58
CA LYS A 35 -3.82 -17.20 -7.92
C LYS A 35 -4.40 -17.89 -6.68
N ALA A 36 -3.61 -18.03 -5.62
CA ALA A 36 -4.06 -18.64 -4.37
C ALA A 36 -5.14 -17.79 -3.68
N CYS A 37 -5.00 -16.46 -3.68
CA CYS A 37 -6.02 -15.54 -3.16
C CYS A 37 -7.32 -15.63 -3.95
N LEU A 38 -7.25 -15.63 -5.29
CA LEU A 38 -8.42 -15.82 -6.15
C LEU A 38 -9.12 -17.15 -5.88
N TYR A 39 -8.35 -18.24 -5.76
CA TYR A 39 -8.89 -19.56 -5.44
C TYR A 39 -9.56 -19.61 -4.06
N ALA A 40 -8.97 -18.95 -3.06
CA ALA A 40 -9.51 -18.86 -1.71
C ALA A 40 -10.75 -17.94 -1.60
N GLY A 41 -11.13 -17.24 -2.67
CA GLY A 41 -12.25 -16.29 -2.66
C GLY A 41 -11.92 -14.95 -1.98
N ILE A 42 -10.65 -14.65 -1.77
CA ILE A 42 -10.20 -13.33 -1.30
C ILE A 42 -10.40 -12.33 -2.44
N LYS A 43 -10.95 -11.15 -2.12
CA LYS A 43 -11.16 -10.06 -3.09
C LYS A 43 -9.85 -9.34 -3.43
N ILE A 44 -8.87 -10.07 -3.94
CA ILE A 44 -7.65 -9.48 -4.45
C ILE A 44 -7.96 -8.72 -5.74
N SER A 45 -7.59 -7.44 -5.81
CA SER A 45 -7.93 -6.55 -6.93
C SER A 45 -6.76 -6.24 -7.84
N GLY A 46 -5.53 -6.46 -7.39
CA GLY A 46 -4.35 -6.23 -8.21
C GLY A 46 -3.05 -6.62 -7.50
N ILE A 47 -1.97 -6.58 -8.28
CA ILE A 47 -0.57 -6.72 -7.86
C ILE A 47 0.32 -5.83 -8.72
N ASN A 48 1.45 -5.36 -8.17
CA ASN A 48 2.50 -4.67 -8.92
C ASN A 48 3.87 -4.87 -8.25
N GLY A 49 4.94 -4.73 -9.05
CA GLY A 49 6.29 -4.55 -8.50
C GLY A 49 6.43 -3.13 -7.99
N GLU A 50 7.03 -2.96 -6.82
CA GLU A 50 7.24 -1.66 -6.17
C GLU A 50 8.60 -1.04 -6.52
N VAL A 51 8.84 0.15 -6.01
CA VAL A 51 10.01 0.98 -6.35
C VAL A 51 11.34 0.34 -5.90
N MET A 52 11.36 -0.29 -4.72
CA MET A 52 12.55 -0.98 -4.23
C MET A 52 12.69 -2.37 -4.89
N PRO A 53 13.88 -2.81 -5.32
CA PRO A 53 14.07 -4.13 -5.94
C PRO A 53 13.62 -5.24 -4.99
N GLY A 54 12.84 -6.15 -5.56
CA GLY A 54 12.24 -7.25 -4.85
C GLY A 54 11.04 -6.84 -3.99
N GLN A 55 10.72 -5.55 -3.85
CA GLN A 55 9.50 -5.03 -3.22
C GLN A 55 8.28 -5.26 -4.12
N TRP A 56 7.15 -5.65 -3.55
CA TRP A 56 5.90 -5.85 -4.29
C TRP A 56 4.70 -5.21 -3.61
N GLU A 57 3.57 -5.18 -4.28
CA GLU A 57 2.29 -4.83 -3.66
C GLU A 57 1.19 -5.77 -4.15
N PHE A 58 0.24 -6.05 -3.26
CA PHE A 58 -1.07 -6.58 -3.60
C PHE A 58 -2.15 -5.71 -2.97
N GLN A 59 -3.29 -5.58 -3.66
CA GLN A 59 -4.45 -4.84 -3.18
C GLN A 59 -5.61 -5.78 -2.87
N VAL A 60 -6.31 -5.54 -1.76
CA VAL A 60 -7.52 -6.27 -1.36
C VAL A 60 -8.68 -5.30 -1.28
N GLY A 61 -9.81 -5.68 -1.87
CA GLY A 61 -11.06 -4.93 -1.89
C GLY A 61 -11.44 -4.42 -3.28
N PRO A 62 -12.58 -3.70 -3.39
CA PRO A 62 -13.33 -3.11 -2.28
C PRO A 62 -14.04 -4.15 -1.38
N SER A 63 -13.86 -3.99 -0.06
CA SER A 63 -14.44 -4.86 0.97
C SER A 63 -15.17 -4.03 2.02
N VAL A 64 -16.25 -4.56 2.60
CA VAL A 64 -17.17 -3.78 3.44
C VAL A 64 -16.98 -4.15 4.90
N GLY A 65 -16.68 -3.15 5.74
CA GLY A 65 -16.58 -3.32 7.18
C GLY A 65 -15.52 -4.35 7.57
N ILE A 66 -15.90 -5.29 8.43
CA ILE A 66 -14.97 -6.29 9.01
C ILE A 66 -14.31 -7.18 7.96
N SER A 67 -14.99 -7.46 6.85
CA SER A 67 -14.46 -8.33 5.78
C SER A 67 -13.14 -7.84 5.19
N ALA A 68 -12.90 -6.51 5.18
CA ALA A 68 -11.63 -5.96 4.70
C ALA A 68 -10.44 -6.43 5.57
N ALA A 69 -10.63 -6.48 6.90
CA ALA A 69 -9.59 -6.96 7.81
C ALA A 69 -9.40 -8.47 7.68
N ASP A 70 -10.49 -9.24 7.63
CA ASP A 70 -10.45 -10.70 7.50
C ASP A 70 -9.72 -11.13 6.23
N GLU A 71 -10.09 -10.55 5.09
CA GLU A 71 -9.51 -10.85 3.78
C GLU A 71 -8.03 -10.44 3.70
N VAL A 72 -7.65 -9.27 4.24
CA VAL A 72 -6.25 -8.84 4.28
C VAL A 72 -5.42 -9.81 5.12
N TRP A 73 -5.86 -10.16 6.33
CA TRP A 73 -5.13 -11.10 7.20
C TRP A 73 -4.99 -12.48 6.56
N ALA A 74 -6.05 -13.01 5.95
CA ALA A 74 -5.98 -14.26 5.20
C ALA A 74 -5.00 -14.16 4.03
N ALA A 75 -4.99 -13.05 3.29
CA ALA A 75 -4.04 -12.82 2.21
C ALA A 75 -2.59 -12.77 2.71
N ARG A 76 -2.32 -12.16 3.88
CA ARG A 76 -0.99 -12.15 4.50
C ARG A 76 -0.53 -13.56 4.84
N TYR A 77 -1.42 -14.34 5.44
CA TYR A 77 -1.15 -15.72 5.82
C TYR A 77 -0.78 -16.55 4.58
N ILE A 78 -1.58 -16.48 3.51
CA ILE A 78 -1.29 -17.19 2.26
C ILE A 78 0.07 -16.76 1.69
N LEU A 79 0.40 -15.46 1.72
CA LEU A 79 1.70 -14.97 1.25
C LEU A 79 2.84 -15.60 2.04
N GLU A 80 2.75 -15.59 3.38
CA GLU A 80 3.76 -16.16 4.26
C GLU A 80 3.94 -17.68 4.03
N ARG A 81 2.83 -18.42 3.79
CA ARG A 81 2.89 -19.84 3.44
C ARG A 81 3.61 -20.08 2.11
N ILE A 82 3.38 -19.25 1.11
CA ILE A 82 4.02 -19.38 -0.21
C ILE A 82 5.50 -19.03 -0.11
N THR A 83 5.86 -17.99 0.65
CA THR A 83 7.27 -17.63 0.87
C THR A 83 8.01 -18.71 1.65
N GLU A 84 7.35 -19.38 2.60
CA GLU A 84 7.92 -20.55 3.30
C GLU A 84 8.27 -21.67 2.31
N ILE A 85 7.35 -22.01 1.39
CA ILE A 85 7.58 -23.03 0.36
C ILE A 85 8.73 -22.64 -0.57
N ALA A 86 8.85 -21.36 -0.90
CA ALA A 86 9.91 -20.83 -1.74
C ALA A 86 11.26 -20.67 -1.02
N GLY A 87 11.32 -20.86 0.30
CA GLY A 87 12.53 -20.64 1.09
C GLY A 87 12.96 -19.17 1.18
N VAL A 88 12.00 -18.24 1.09
CA VAL A 88 12.22 -16.79 1.14
C VAL A 88 11.60 -16.22 2.42
N VAL A 89 12.24 -15.21 3.00
CA VAL A 89 11.73 -14.51 4.19
C VAL A 89 10.86 -13.32 3.76
N LEU A 90 9.65 -13.24 4.32
CA LEU A 90 8.75 -12.11 4.16
C LEU A 90 8.96 -11.08 5.28
N SER A 91 8.91 -9.80 4.95
CA SER A 91 8.96 -8.72 5.94
C SER A 91 7.88 -7.69 5.66
N PHE A 92 7.15 -7.31 6.72
CA PHE A 92 6.23 -6.18 6.71
C PHE A 92 6.78 -4.96 7.48
N ASP A 93 8.10 -4.93 7.73
CA ASP A 93 8.74 -3.77 8.35
C ASP A 93 8.56 -2.53 7.47
N PRO A 94 8.16 -1.37 8.03
CA PRO A 94 7.90 -0.16 7.24
C PRO A 94 9.16 0.42 6.59
N LYS A 95 10.36 0.12 7.10
CA LYS A 95 11.64 0.56 6.53
C LYS A 95 12.68 -0.57 6.66
N PRO A 96 12.58 -1.60 5.80
CA PRO A 96 13.38 -2.81 5.92
C PRO A 96 14.85 -2.58 5.58
N ILE A 97 15.15 -1.60 4.72
CA ILE A 97 16.51 -1.17 4.40
C ILE A 97 16.64 0.33 4.69
N PRO A 98 17.62 0.73 5.53
CA PRO A 98 17.88 2.15 5.79
C PRO A 98 18.48 2.83 4.56
N GLY A 99 18.42 4.17 4.53
CA GLY A 99 18.95 4.98 3.43
C GLY A 99 17.93 5.25 2.32
N ASP A 100 18.46 5.40 1.10
CA ASP A 100 17.77 5.92 -0.10
C ASP A 100 16.89 4.87 -0.81
N TRP A 101 16.26 4.00 -0.01
CA TRP A 101 15.37 2.94 -0.47
C TRP A 101 13.94 3.21 -0.02
N ASN A 102 12.95 2.88 -0.84
CA ASN A 102 11.55 3.10 -0.47
C ASN A 102 11.15 2.27 0.77
N GLY A 103 10.25 2.82 1.56
CA GLY A 103 9.63 2.08 2.67
C GLY A 103 8.44 1.26 2.19
N ALA A 104 7.87 0.45 3.10
CA ALA A 104 6.66 -0.32 2.84
C ALA A 104 5.45 0.31 3.55
N GLY A 105 4.42 0.66 2.78
CA GLY A 105 3.16 1.19 3.28
C GLY A 105 2.02 0.18 3.21
N ALA A 106 0.91 0.52 3.88
CA ALA A 106 -0.37 -0.16 3.76
C ALA A 106 -1.47 0.90 3.52
N HIS A 107 -1.43 1.52 2.34
CA HIS A 107 -2.41 2.54 1.97
C HIS A 107 -3.83 1.99 2.07
N THR A 108 -4.70 2.71 2.77
CA THR A 108 -6.09 2.29 2.98
C THR A 108 -7.03 3.17 2.19
N ASN A 109 -7.68 2.59 1.19
CA ASN A 109 -8.78 3.23 0.47
C ASN A 109 -10.07 3.20 1.32
N TYR A 110 -10.75 4.34 1.50
CA TYR A 110 -11.98 4.41 2.30
C TYR A 110 -13.07 5.25 1.64
N SER A 111 -14.31 4.76 1.69
CA SER A 111 -15.50 5.52 1.29
C SER A 111 -16.77 5.07 2.03
N THR A 112 -17.66 6.01 2.33
CA THR A 112 -19.03 5.72 2.78
C THR A 112 -20.01 5.79 1.61
N LYS A 113 -21.25 5.34 1.81
CA LYS A 113 -22.30 5.45 0.78
C LYS A 113 -22.45 6.90 0.29
N SER A 114 -22.52 7.86 1.21
CA SER A 114 -22.70 9.27 0.89
C SER A 114 -21.46 9.92 0.27
N MET A 115 -20.25 9.38 0.48
CA MET A 115 -19.05 9.83 -0.24
C MET A 115 -19.11 9.44 -1.73
N ARG A 116 -19.76 8.32 -2.07
CA ARG A 116 -19.87 7.81 -3.43
C ARG A 116 -21.07 8.36 -4.23
N GLU A 117 -21.94 9.13 -3.59
CA GLU A 117 -23.11 9.76 -4.21
C GLU A 117 -22.78 11.18 -4.73
N ASP A 118 -23.68 11.76 -5.52
CA ASP A 118 -23.52 13.12 -6.04
C ASP A 118 -23.33 14.14 -4.90
N GLY A 119 -22.31 14.99 -5.02
CA GLY A 119 -21.92 15.91 -3.96
C GLY A 119 -21.09 15.29 -2.82
N GLY A 120 -20.77 13.98 -2.91
CA GLY A 120 -19.97 13.26 -1.92
C GLY A 120 -18.58 13.85 -1.67
N PHE A 121 -18.06 14.63 -2.62
CA PHE A 121 -16.79 15.32 -2.48
C PHE A 121 -16.74 16.28 -1.26
N GLU A 122 -17.83 16.98 -0.95
CA GLU A 122 -17.86 17.83 0.25
C GLU A 122 -17.88 17.01 1.54
N ILE A 123 -18.38 15.78 1.48
CA ILE A 123 -18.33 14.84 2.61
C ILE A 123 -16.91 14.30 2.80
N ILE A 124 -16.19 14.03 1.71
CA ILE A 124 -14.77 13.64 1.73
C ILE A 124 -13.94 14.72 2.42
N LYS A 125 -14.05 16.00 2.02
CA LYS A 125 -13.31 17.09 2.68
C LYS A 125 -13.58 17.16 4.19
N LYS A 126 -14.85 17.08 4.59
CA LYS A 126 -15.24 17.08 6.01
C LYS A 126 -14.66 15.88 6.78
N ALA A 127 -14.50 14.73 6.12
CA ALA A 127 -13.86 13.56 6.72
C ALA A 127 -12.35 13.77 6.87
N ILE A 128 -11.68 14.33 5.85
CA ILE A 128 -10.26 14.68 5.87
C ILE A 128 -9.96 15.68 7.01
N ASP A 129 -10.79 16.71 7.18
CA ASP A 129 -10.63 17.69 8.26
C ASP A 129 -10.67 17.01 9.64
N LYS A 130 -11.59 16.06 9.83
CA LYS A 130 -11.68 15.27 11.07
C LYS A 130 -10.47 14.36 11.28
N LEU A 131 -9.92 13.77 10.22
CA LEU A 131 -8.69 12.96 10.32
C LEU A 131 -7.51 13.83 10.74
N GLY A 132 -7.40 15.06 10.22
CA GLY A 132 -6.34 16.00 10.58
C GLY A 132 -6.33 16.35 12.07
N LEU A 133 -7.53 16.52 12.66
CA LEU A 133 -7.68 16.78 14.10
C LEU A 133 -7.21 15.62 15.00
N ARG A 134 -7.14 14.39 14.45
CA ARG A 134 -6.77 13.17 15.20
C ARG A 134 -5.49 12.52 14.68
N HIS A 135 -4.67 13.28 13.96
CA HIS A 135 -3.47 12.76 13.29
C HIS A 135 -2.55 11.98 14.25
N LYS A 136 -2.31 12.52 15.45
CA LYS A 136 -1.43 11.89 16.45
C LYS A 136 -1.97 10.55 16.93
N GLU A 137 -3.27 10.47 17.22
CA GLU A 137 -3.92 9.23 17.62
C GLU A 137 -3.90 8.19 16.51
N HIS A 138 -4.08 8.62 15.25
CA HIS A 138 -3.99 7.75 14.09
C HIS A 138 -2.58 7.22 13.88
N ILE A 139 -1.54 8.06 13.95
CA ILE A 139 -0.14 7.64 13.84
C ILE A 139 0.22 6.59 14.90
N ALA A 140 -0.24 6.77 16.15
CA ALA A 140 -0.02 5.80 17.22
C ALA A 140 -0.66 4.43 16.93
N ALA A 141 -1.70 4.37 16.10
CA ALA A 141 -2.39 3.14 15.72
C ALA A 141 -1.94 2.56 14.37
N TYR A 142 -1.15 3.28 13.56
CA TYR A 142 -0.77 2.89 12.20
C TYR A 142 0.46 1.97 12.12
N GLY A 143 0.92 1.47 13.28
CA GLY A 143 2.01 0.52 13.39
C GLY A 143 3.31 1.15 13.89
N GLU A 144 4.10 0.33 14.57
CA GLU A 144 5.41 0.69 15.11
C GLU A 144 6.46 0.78 13.99
N GLY A 145 7.50 1.60 14.18
CA GLY A 145 8.59 1.75 13.20
C GLY A 145 8.31 2.77 12.09
N ASN A 146 7.10 3.34 12.04
CA ASN A 146 6.71 4.30 11.01
C ASN A 146 7.56 5.58 11.02
N GLU A 147 8.20 5.93 12.13
CA GLU A 147 9.14 7.05 12.22
C GLU A 147 10.36 6.90 11.29
N ARG A 148 10.72 5.67 10.93
CA ARG A 148 11.80 5.39 9.96
C ARG A 148 11.36 5.54 8.51
N ARG A 149 10.05 5.50 8.26
CA ARG A 149 9.45 5.55 6.92
C ARG A 149 8.89 6.92 6.57
N LEU A 150 8.11 7.51 7.48
CA LEU A 150 7.36 8.75 7.27
C LEU A 150 8.25 9.98 7.52
N THR A 151 9.18 10.23 6.60
CA THR A 151 10.21 11.27 6.75
C THR A 151 9.97 12.49 5.85
N GLY A 152 8.97 12.44 4.97
CA GLY A 152 8.76 13.46 3.93
C GLY A 152 9.53 13.21 2.64
N HIS A 153 10.34 12.15 2.58
CA HIS A 153 11.04 11.67 1.39
C HIS A 153 10.42 10.36 0.87
N HIS A 154 10.82 9.92 -0.33
CA HIS A 154 10.36 8.65 -0.94
C HIS A 154 8.83 8.50 -0.94
N GLU A 155 8.15 9.48 -1.53
CA GLU A 155 6.69 9.48 -1.69
C GLU A 155 5.90 9.40 -0.37
N THR A 156 6.51 9.77 0.77
CA THR A 156 5.83 9.84 2.08
C THR A 156 5.67 11.28 2.57
N ALA A 157 4.72 11.51 3.47
CA ALA A 157 4.68 12.73 4.26
C ALA A 157 5.49 12.56 5.55
N ASP A 158 5.95 13.68 6.10
CA ASP A 158 6.55 13.71 7.45
C ASP A 158 5.54 13.24 8.51
N ILE A 159 6.01 12.40 9.44
CA ILE A 159 5.17 11.78 10.47
C ILE A 159 4.45 12.78 11.37
N ASN A 160 5.01 13.97 11.57
CA ASN A 160 4.43 14.99 12.45
C ASN A 160 3.47 15.93 11.72
N THR A 161 3.45 15.88 10.38
CA THR A 161 2.72 16.85 9.56
C THR A 161 1.59 16.19 8.80
N PHE A 162 0.35 16.58 9.11
CA PHE A 162 -0.81 16.17 8.34
C PHE A 162 -0.95 17.02 7.07
N LYS A 163 -0.99 16.37 5.90
CA LYS A 163 -1.20 17.00 4.59
C LYS A 163 -2.09 16.12 3.73
N TRP A 164 -2.88 16.75 2.86
CA TRP A 164 -3.62 16.10 1.80
C TRP A 164 -3.52 16.92 0.52
N VAL A 165 -3.56 16.24 -0.63
CA VAL A 165 -3.47 16.86 -1.95
C VAL A 165 -4.53 16.28 -2.87
N CYS A 166 -5.01 17.06 -3.83
CA CYS A 166 -5.83 16.58 -4.94
C CYS A 166 -4.91 16.35 -6.14
N ALA A 167 -4.70 15.10 -6.56
CA ALA A 167 -4.04 14.83 -7.83
C ALA A 167 -5.08 14.92 -8.96
N TYR A 168 -4.83 15.76 -9.97
CA TYR A 168 -5.59 15.77 -11.22
C TYR A 168 -4.76 15.07 -12.28
N PHE A 169 -5.14 13.85 -12.66
CA PHE A 169 -4.71 13.28 -13.93
C PHE A 169 -5.67 13.77 -15.01
N SER A 170 -5.12 14.23 -16.14
CA SER A 170 -5.86 14.80 -17.28
C SER A 170 -6.73 13.75 -18.00
N LEU A 171 -7.71 13.18 -17.30
CA LEU A 171 -8.71 12.24 -17.82
C LEU A 171 -10.09 12.92 -17.85
N PRO A 172 -10.99 12.55 -18.79
CA PRO A 172 -12.29 13.19 -18.98
C PRO A 172 -13.26 13.05 -17.79
N THR A 173 -12.95 12.18 -16.82
CA THR A 173 -13.60 12.08 -15.51
C THR A 173 -12.53 12.24 -14.43
N PRO A 174 -12.59 13.29 -13.58
CA PRO A 174 -11.58 13.49 -12.54
C PRO A 174 -11.76 12.43 -11.44
N ILE A 175 -10.94 11.39 -11.47
CA ILE A 175 -10.70 10.57 -10.28
C ILE A 175 -9.83 11.45 -9.38
N LYS A 176 -10.44 12.00 -8.33
CA LYS A 176 -9.75 12.84 -7.34
C LYS A 176 -9.14 11.92 -6.31
N GLU A 177 -7.87 11.56 -6.48
CA GLU A 177 -7.14 10.83 -5.46
C GLU A 177 -6.64 11.80 -4.38
N TYR A 178 -7.04 11.52 -3.14
CA TYR A 178 -6.61 12.25 -1.95
C TYR A 178 -5.58 11.43 -1.19
N ILE A 179 -4.31 11.76 -1.40
CA ILE A 179 -3.22 11.04 -0.74
C ILE A 179 -3.01 11.67 0.63
N LEU A 180 -3.44 10.94 1.67
CA LEU A 180 -2.87 11.07 3.01
C LEU A 180 -1.79 10.01 3.12
N SER A 181 -0.73 10.28 3.88
CA SER A 181 0.45 9.41 3.99
C SER A 181 0.20 7.93 4.29
N ASN A 182 -1.01 7.54 4.71
CA ASN A 182 -1.46 6.15 4.88
C ASN A 182 -2.94 5.89 4.49
N VAL A 183 -3.70 6.90 4.11
CA VAL A 183 -5.14 6.76 3.81
C VAL A 183 -5.44 7.46 2.50
N ILE A 184 -6.05 6.75 1.57
CA ILE A 184 -6.57 7.33 0.35
C ILE A 184 -8.09 7.38 0.52
N ILE A 185 -8.70 8.56 0.42
CA ILE A 185 -10.16 8.67 0.52
C ILE A 185 -10.72 8.80 -0.89
N LEU A 186 -11.57 7.85 -1.29
CA LEU A 186 -12.17 7.74 -2.62
C LEU A 186 -13.66 8.09 -2.60
#